data_AF-X8C7Z0-F1
#
_entry.id   AF-X8C7Z0-F1
#
_cell.length_a   1.000
_cell.length_b   1.000
_cell.length_c   1.000
_cell.angle_alpha   90.00
_cell.angle_beta   90.00
_cell.angle_gamma   90.00
#
_symmetry.space_group_name_H-M   'P 1'
#
loop_
_entity.id
_entity.type
_entity.pdbx_description
1 polymer ?
#
loop_
_entity_poly.entity_id
_entity_poly.type
_entity_poly.pdbx_seq_one_letter_code
_entity_poly.pdbx_strand_id
1 'polypeptide(L)'
;MGYERCRHADDDPDALERALDDPLVIDAVLFEGGAFAEFLEMRGWLLPDDERLLAEQWLLVERSVFDVEQVRRGQGVTLRDVRTGERHAVRERTASRQLEPGQLICTRVLPAGTPC
;
A
#
# COMPACT_ATOMS: atom_id res chain seq x y z
N MET A 1 -1.40 -21.91 -10.10
CA MET A 1 -1.47 -22.60 -8.79
C MET A 1 -1.29 -21.55 -7.72
N GLY A 2 -2.24 -21.39 -6.79
CA GLY A 2 -2.11 -20.39 -5.72
C GLY A 2 -3.38 -19.91 -5.01
N TYR A 3 -4.58 -20.43 -5.32
CA TYR A 3 -5.80 -20.12 -4.54
C TYR A 3 -6.08 -21.22 -3.51
N GLU A 4 -5.26 -21.32 -2.47
CA GLU A 4 -5.61 -22.14 -1.30
C GLU A 4 -5.26 -21.41 -0.01
N ARG A 5 -6.11 -20.44 0.37
CA ARG A 5 -6.39 -20.11 1.78
C ARG A 5 -7.82 -19.55 1.96
N CYS A 6 -8.83 -20.35 1.66
CA CYS A 6 -10.19 -20.12 2.17
C CYS A 6 -10.65 -21.35 2.94
N ARG A 7 -10.04 -21.64 4.09
CA ARG A 7 -10.51 -22.70 5.01
C ARG A 7 -11.56 -22.21 6.01
N HIS A 8 -11.92 -20.94 5.91
CA HIS A 8 -13.07 -20.34 6.57
C HIS A 8 -13.88 -19.64 5.46
N ALA A 9 -14.56 -20.43 4.64
CA ALA A 9 -15.75 -19.89 4.01
C ALA A 9 -16.71 -19.66 5.18
N ASP A 10 -16.78 -18.43 5.69
CA ASP A 10 -17.97 -18.02 6.40
C ASP A 10 -19.12 -18.28 5.43
N ASP A 11 -20.18 -18.95 5.88
CA ASP A 11 -21.44 -19.11 5.13
C ASP A 11 -22.16 -17.76 4.91
N ASP A 12 -21.48 -16.65 5.18
CA ASP A 12 -21.94 -15.29 4.99
C ASP A 12 -21.52 -14.78 3.59
N PRO A 13 -22.47 -14.57 2.67
CA PRO A 13 -22.20 -14.06 1.34
C PRO A 13 -21.50 -12.68 1.35
N ASP A 14 -21.63 -11.92 2.44
CA ASP A 14 -21.10 -10.56 2.57
C ASP A 14 -19.72 -10.54 3.26
N ALA A 15 -19.17 -11.70 3.63
CA ALA A 15 -17.90 -11.80 4.34
C ALA A 15 -16.73 -11.17 3.58
N LEU A 16 -16.70 -11.34 2.25
CA LEU A 16 -15.67 -10.73 1.42
C LEU A 16 -15.82 -9.22 1.35
N GLU A 17 -17.04 -8.70 1.16
CA GLU A 17 -17.30 -7.26 1.10
C GLU A 17 -16.87 -6.57 2.39
N ARG A 18 -17.29 -7.12 3.55
CA ARG A 18 -16.86 -6.61 4.86
C ARG A 18 -15.36 -6.71 5.08
N ALA A 19 -14.70 -7.74 4.54
CA ALA A 19 -13.26 -7.87 4.66
C ALA A 19 -12.52 -6.78 3.85
N LEU A 20 -13.07 -6.37 2.70
CA LEU A 20 -12.48 -5.32 1.86
C LEU A 20 -12.55 -3.92 2.51
N ASP A 21 -13.37 -3.72 3.54
CA ASP A 21 -13.37 -2.48 4.34
C ASP A 21 -12.10 -2.34 5.21
N ASP A 22 -11.37 -3.44 5.46
CA ASP A 22 -10.09 -3.40 6.16
C ASP A 22 -8.97 -2.90 5.22
N PRO A 23 -8.28 -1.79 5.53
CA PRO A 23 -7.22 -1.25 4.69
C PRO A 23 -6.09 -2.23 4.34
N LEU A 24 -5.76 -3.15 5.24
CA LEU A 24 -4.73 -4.16 4.99
C LEU A 24 -5.22 -5.24 4.03
N VAL A 25 -6.50 -5.62 4.12
CA VAL A 25 -7.09 -6.65 3.25
C VAL A 25 -7.21 -6.13 1.83
N ILE A 26 -7.76 -4.93 1.62
CA ILE A 26 -7.86 -4.34 0.28
C ILE A 26 -6.48 -4.12 -0.33
N ASP A 27 -5.50 -3.64 0.44
CA ASP A 27 -4.12 -3.51 0.01
C ASP A 27 -3.51 -4.86 -0.40
N ALA A 28 -3.80 -5.94 0.33
CA ALA A 28 -3.36 -7.28 -0.04
C ALA A 28 -4.01 -7.80 -1.32
N VAL A 29 -5.30 -7.55 -1.52
CA VAL A 29 -6.01 -7.93 -2.75
C VAL A 29 -5.45 -7.17 -3.96
N LEU A 30 -5.18 -5.87 -3.81
CA LEU A 30 -4.67 -5.03 -4.89
C LEU A 30 -3.28 -5.49 -5.37
N PHE A 31 -2.36 -5.77 -4.45
CA PHE A 31 -0.97 -6.01 -4.80
C PHE A 31 -0.57 -7.49 -4.80
N GLU A 32 -0.81 -8.24 -3.72
CA GLU A 32 -0.52 -9.68 -3.67
C GLU A 32 -1.57 -10.51 -4.43
N GLY A 33 -2.83 -10.06 -4.45
CA GLY A 33 -3.91 -10.69 -5.19
C GLY A 33 -3.93 -10.36 -6.69
N GLY A 34 -3.09 -9.43 -7.15
CA GLY A 34 -2.97 -9.07 -8.56
C GLY A 34 -4.10 -8.17 -9.10
N ALA A 35 -5.09 -7.80 -8.29
CA ALA A 35 -6.25 -7.05 -8.75
C ALA A 35 -5.89 -5.68 -9.34
N PHE A 36 -4.82 -5.03 -8.85
CA PHE A 36 -4.38 -3.75 -9.40
C PHE A 36 -3.69 -3.91 -10.77
N ALA A 37 -2.95 -5.00 -10.98
CA ALA A 37 -2.36 -5.31 -12.28
C ALA A 37 -3.44 -5.63 -13.32
N GLU A 38 -4.44 -6.44 -12.96
CA GLU A 38 -5.60 -6.71 -13.80
C GLU A 38 -6.37 -5.44 -14.15
N PHE A 39 -6.54 -4.53 -13.19
CA PHE A 39 -7.16 -3.23 -13.43
C PHE A 39 -6.38 -2.43 -14.48
N LEU A 40 -5.05 -2.33 -14.37
CA LEU A 40 -4.22 -1.59 -15.33
C LEU A 40 -4.24 -2.22 -16.73
N GLU A 41 -4.29 -3.55 -16.83
CA GLU A 41 -4.43 -4.24 -18.12
C GLU A 41 -5.77 -3.91 -18.79
N MET A 42 -6.88 -3.97 -18.05
CA MET A 42 -8.21 -3.76 -18.61
C MET A 42 -8.57 -2.29 -18.83
N ARG A 43 -8.12 -1.41 -17.93
CA ARG A 43 -8.60 -0.02 -17.79
C ARG A 43 -7.49 1.01 -17.76
N GLY A 44 -6.21 0.62 -17.72
CA GLY A 44 -5.08 1.56 -17.65
C GLY A 44 -4.98 2.49 -18.86
N TRP A 45 -5.55 2.12 -20.02
CA TRP A 45 -5.63 3.00 -21.19
C TRP A 45 -6.53 4.23 -21.00
N LEU A 46 -7.36 4.25 -19.95
CA LEU A 46 -8.18 5.40 -19.58
C LEU A 46 -7.40 6.47 -18.80
N LEU A 47 -6.21 6.13 -18.32
CA LEU A 47 -5.36 7.05 -17.56
C LEU A 47 -4.49 7.88 -18.51
N PRO A 48 -4.22 9.15 -18.17
CA PRO A 48 -3.08 9.90 -18.71
C PRO A 48 -1.77 9.11 -18.61
N ASP A 49 -0.84 9.36 -19.53
CA ASP A 49 0.42 8.60 -19.61
C ASP A 49 1.24 8.67 -18.32
N ASP A 50 1.26 9.81 -17.64
CA ASP A 50 1.98 10.02 -16.38
C ASP A 50 1.31 9.28 -15.20
N GLU A 51 -0.02 9.30 -15.13
CA GLU A 51 -0.79 8.52 -14.14
C GLU A 51 -0.63 7.02 -14.36
N ARG A 52 -0.66 6.56 -15.61
CA ARG A 52 -0.42 5.16 -15.95
C ARG A 52 1.00 4.73 -15.57
N LEU A 53 2.01 5.52 -15.93
CA LEU A 53 3.40 5.24 -15.59
C LEU A 53 3.61 5.21 -14.07
N LEU A 54 2.93 6.09 -13.32
CA LEU A 54 2.98 6.08 -11.86
C LEU A 54 2.35 4.80 -11.29
N ALA A 55 1.20 4.39 -11.82
CA ALA A 55 0.52 3.18 -11.40
C ALA A 55 1.35 1.91 -11.72
N GLU A 56 2.02 1.86 -12.87
CA GLU A 56 2.95 0.78 -13.22
C GLU A 56 4.15 0.72 -12.26
N GLN A 57 4.68 1.87 -11.82
CA GLN A 57 5.73 1.91 -10.79
C GLN A 57 5.25 1.37 -9.44
N TRP A 58 3.99 1.61 -9.06
CA TRP A 58 3.44 1.09 -7.81
C TRP A 58 3.43 -0.44 -7.76
N LEU A 59 3.22 -1.12 -8.90
CA LEU A 59 3.27 -2.59 -8.99
C LEU A 59 4.66 -3.18 -8.67
N LEU A 60 5.72 -2.37 -8.76
CA LEU A 60 7.08 -2.79 -8.45
C LEU A 60 7.41 -2.67 -6.95
N VAL A 61 6.53 -2.06 -6.15
CA VAL A 61 6.77 -1.80 -4.73
C VAL A 61 6.26 -2.97 -3.88
N GLU A 62 7.18 -3.60 -3.16
CA GLU A 62 6.83 -4.61 -2.17
C GLU A 62 6.41 -3.99 -0.83
N ARG A 63 5.50 -4.68 -0.12
CA ARG A 63 5.21 -4.36 1.27
C ARG A 63 6.42 -4.69 2.15
N SER A 64 6.74 -3.80 3.08
CA SER A 64 7.76 -4.05 4.10
C SER A 64 7.32 -3.57 5.48
N VAL A 65 8.14 -3.88 6.48
CA VAL A 65 8.01 -3.36 7.83
C VAL A 65 9.00 -2.22 7.99
N PHE A 66 8.51 -1.08 8.46
CA PHE A 66 9.28 0.13 8.63
C PHE A 66 9.33 0.54 10.10
N ASP A 67 10.51 0.93 10.54
CA ASP A 67 10.75 1.62 11.80
C ASP A 67 10.56 3.12 11.59
N VAL A 68 9.67 3.73 12.37
CA VAL A 68 9.43 5.17 12.34
C VAL A 68 10.57 5.88 13.05
N GLU A 69 11.53 6.43 12.31
CA GLU A 69 12.68 7.12 12.91
C GLU A 69 12.34 8.55 13.33
N GLN A 70 11.54 9.27 12.53
CA GLN A 70 11.17 10.68 12.79
C GLN A 70 9.76 10.99 12.31
N VAL A 71 9.06 11.86 13.05
CA VAL A 71 7.71 12.33 12.69
C VAL A 71 7.67 13.85 12.71
N ARG A 72 7.22 14.45 11.61
CA ARG A 72 6.85 15.87 11.53
C ARG A 72 5.33 15.94 11.40
N ARG A 73 4.65 16.15 12.54
CA ARG A 73 3.18 16.09 12.62
C ARG A 73 2.50 16.96 11.55
N GLY A 74 1.65 16.33 10.74
CA GLY A 74 0.92 16.98 9.64
C GLY A 74 1.75 17.30 8.40
N GLN A 75 3.01 16.86 8.31
CA GLN A 75 3.92 17.17 7.21
C GLN A 75 4.55 15.91 6.59
N GLY A 76 5.06 14.99 7.41
CA GLY A 76 5.68 13.78 6.92
C GLY A 76 6.36 12.95 7.99
N VAL A 77 6.95 11.83 7.55
CA VAL A 77 7.65 10.87 8.38
C VAL A 77 8.94 10.39 7.71
N THR A 78 9.95 10.05 8.51
CA THR A 78 11.13 9.32 8.06
C THR A 78 11.00 7.88 8.51
N LEU A 79 11.05 6.96 7.56
CA LEU A 79 10.89 5.53 7.77
C LEU A 79 12.19 4.82 7.42
N ARG A 80 12.59 3.83 8.22
CA ARG A 80 13.66 2.90 7.88
C ARG A 80 13.08 1.53 7.60
N ASP A 81 13.31 1.00 6.41
CA ASP A 81 12.94 -0.37 6.09
C ASP A 81 13.74 -1.33 6.97
N VAL A 82 13.06 -2.17 7.75
CA VAL A 82 13.68 -3.14 8.64
C VAL A 82 14.38 -4.24 7.85
N ARG A 83 13.89 -4.57 6.65
CA ARG A 83 14.43 -5.62 5.78
C ARG A 83 15.73 -5.19 5.11
N THR A 84 15.76 -4.00 4.54
CA THR A 84 16.87 -3.52 3.69
C THR A 84 17.78 -2.52 4.40
N GLY A 85 17.28 -1.84 5.43
CA GLY A 85 17.96 -0.71 6.09
C GLY A 85 17.84 0.62 5.34
N GLU A 86 17.15 0.66 4.19
CA GLU A 86 16.94 1.88 3.41
C GLU A 86 16.06 2.89 4.19
N ARG A 87 16.31 4.19 3.98
CA ARG A 87 15.51 5.25 4.60
C ARG A 87 14.67 5.98 3.56
N HIS A 88 13.40 6.19 3.88
CA HIS A 88 12.46 6.91 3.05
C HIS A 88 11.93 8.14 3.78
N ALA A 89 11.99 9.30 3.12
CA ALA A 89 11.32 10.52 3.58
C ALA A 89 9.96 10.64 2.89
N VAL A 90 8.88 10.42 3.63
CA VAL A 90 7.53 10.35 3.09
C VAL A 90 6.77 11.63 3.45
N ARG A 91 6.23 12.30 2.41
CA ARG A 91 5.28 13.41 2.59
C ARG A 91 3.92 12.82 2.93
N GLU A 92 3.50 12.96 4.17
CA GLU A 92 2.29 12.33 4.69
C GLU A 92 1.69 13.22 5.79
N ARG A 93 0.38 13.48 5.73
CA ARG A 93 -0.29 14.45 6.61
C ARG A 93 -1.21 13.83 7.66
N THR A 94 -1.73 12.63 7.42
CA THR A 94 -2.77 12.00 8.22
C THR A 94 -2.14 11.04 9.24
N ALA A 95 -1.39 10.06 8.76
CA ALA A 95 -0.66 9.11 9.61
C ALA A 95 0.39 9.80 10.50
N SER A 96 1.06 10.85 10.01
CA SER A 96 2.04 11.64 10.80
C SER A 96 1.45 12.31 12.04
N ARG A 97 0.12 12.33 12.21
CA ARG A 97 -0.55 12.82 13.43
C ARG A 97 -0.70 11.75 14.52
N GLN A 98 -0.57 10.48 14.15
CA GLN A 98 -0.79 9.32 15.01
C GLN A 98 0.48 8.48 15.23
N LEU A 99 1.38 8.48 14.24
CA LEU A 99 2.65 7.77 14.32
C LEU A 99 3.57 8.42 15.33
N GLU A 100 4.34 7.59 16.03
CA GLU A 100 5.34 7.99 17.01
C GLU A 100 6.68 7.32 16.70
N PRO A 101 7.83 7.99 16.95
CA PRO A 101 9.14 7.38 16.74
C PRO A 101 9.32 6.05 17.49
N GLY A 102 9.97 5.08 16.84
CA GLY A 102 10.20 3.71 17.35
C GLY A 102 9.04 2.74 17.12
N GLN A 103 7.90 3.21 16.58
CA GLN A 103 6.83 2.31 16.14
C GLN A 103 7.25 1.53 14.89
N LEU A 104 6.81 0.27 14.81
CA LEU A 104 6.90 -0.54 13.61
C LEU A 104 5.58 -0.52 12.86
N ILE A 105 5.62 -0.22 11.57
CA ILE A 105 4.45 -0.22 10.69
C ILE A 105 4.66 -1.13 9.49
N CYS A 106 3.62 -1.85 9.08
CA CYS A 106 3.63 -2.69 7.89
C CYS A 106 2.86 -1.96 6.78
N THR A 107 3.54 -1.55 5.71
CA THR A 107 2.93 -0.72 4.65
C THR A 107 3.76 -0.77 3.36
N ARG A 108 3.32 -0.05 2.32
CA ARG A 108 4.09 0.26 1.11
C ARG A 108 4.41 1.75 1.07
N VAL A 109 5.67 2.08 0.80
CA VAL A 109 6.08 3.46 0.49
C VAL A 109 6.01 3.63 -1.03
N LEU A 110 4.93 4.22 -1.52
CA LEU A 110 4.70 4.39 -2.96
C LEU A 110 5.34 5.69 -3.48
N PRO A 111 5.91 5.69 -4.69
CA PRO A 111 6.30 6.94 -5.34
C PRO A 111 5.06 7.79 -5.59
N ALA A 112 5.19 9.11 -5.41
CA ALA A 112 4.14 10.06 -5.73
C ALA A 112 4.50 10.80 -7.03
N GLY A 113 3.48 11.10 -7.83
CA GLY A 113 3.64 12.00 -8.97
C GLY A 113 4.07 13.40 -8.53
N THR A 114 4.71 14.14 -9.43
CA THR A 114 5.07 15.53 -9.17
C THR A 114 3.79 16.37 -9.15
N PRO A 115 3.55 17.24 -8.15
CA PRO A 115 2.45 18.18 -8.25
C PRO A 115 2.70 19.13 -9.43
N CYS A 116 1.70 19.27 -10.30
CA CYS A 116 1.66 20.29 -11.35
C CYS A 116 1.68 21.70 -10.76
#